data_AF-A0A7Y1TFN8-F1
#
_entry.id   AF-A0A7Y1TFN8-F1
#
_cell.length_a   1.000
_cell.length_b   1.000
_cell.length_c   1.000
_cell.angle_alpha   90.00
_cell.angle_beta   90.00
_cell.angle_gamma   90.00
#
_symmetry.space_group_name_H-M   'P 1'
#
loop_
_entity.id
_entity.type
_entity.pdbx_description
1 polymer ?
#
loop_
_entity_poly.entity_id
_entity_poly.type
_entity_poly.pdbx_seq_one_letter_code
_entity_poly.pdbx_strand_id
1 'polypeptide(L)'
;MRLILPGLALLLGACASHEGLYEPSCIAFEGDRIALMDGRFEWQRFTDQRVVDDDGKIVKPFPGFPKTGTYKLMSGQLELVTAGNERLDNWFMVKKDGQNYLLTAKQHTTFINSGKLHECALRLSK
;
A
#
# COMPACT_ATOMS: atom_id res chain seq x y z
N MET A 1 28.54 -33.64 -35.29
CA MET A 1 27.71 -34.62 -34.57
C MET A 1 27.73 -34.25 -33.08
N ARG A 2 26.56 -33.86 -32.56
CA ARG A 2 26.14 -33.64 -31.15
C ARG A 2 26.90 -32.63 -30.26
N LEU A 3 26.27 -31.45 -30.15
CA LEU A 3 26.30 -30.52 -29.01
C LEU A 3 25.84 -31.22 -27.71
N ILE A 4 26.45 -30.88 -26.57
CA ILE A 4 25.76 -30.75 -25.27
C ILE A 4 26.43 -29.61 -24.49
N LEU A 5 25.83 -28.41 -24.50
CA LEU A 5 26.10 -27.37 -23.48
C LEU A 5 25.26 -27.72 -22.24
N PRO A 6 25.81 -27.71 -21.02
CA PRO A 6 25.00 -27.83 -19.82
C PRO A 6 24.29 -26.49 -19.60
N GLY A 7 22.96 -26.51 -19.73
CA GLY A 7 22.10 -25.38 -19.40
C GLY A 7 22.22 -25.05 -17.92
N LEU A 8 22.80 -23.89 -17.65
CA LEU A 8 22.76 -23.26 -16.34
C LEU A 8 21.30 -22.85 -16.08
N ALA A 9 20.59 -23.66 -15.31
CA ALA A 9 19.23 -23.38 -14.89
C ALA A 9 19.19 -22.05 -14.11
N LEU A 10 18.63 -21.01 -14.73
CA LEU A 10 18.25 -19.79 -14.01
C LEU A 10 17.16 -20.16 -12.99
N LEU A 11 17.55 -20.22 -11.72
CA LEU A 11 16.65 -20.17 -10.59
C LEU A 11 15.96 -18.80 -10.59
N LEU A 12 14.85 -18.69 -11.31
CA LEU A 12 13.86 -17.62 -11.12
C LEU A 12 13.24 -17.82 -9.73
N GLY A 13 13.96 -17.41 -8.69
CA GLY A 13 13.34 -17.16 -7.40
C GLY A 13 12.25 -16.13 -7.64
N ALA A 14 10.99 -16.55 -7.48
CA ALA A 14 9.88 -15.62 -7.44
C ALA A 14 10.15 -14.67 -6.26
N CYS A 15 10.73 -13.51 -6.54
CA CYS A 15 10.68 -12.38 -5.64
C CYS A 15 9.19 -12.14 -5.42
N ALA A 16 8.65 -12.57 -4.28
CA ALA A 16 7.31 -12.20 -3.87
C ALA A 16 7.36 -10.67 -3.72
N SER A 17 6.98 -9.97 -4.78
CA SER A 17 7.07 -8.53 -4.82
C SER A 17 6.05 -8.00 -3.83
N HIS A 18 6.51 -7.17 -2.91
CA HIS A 18 5.64 -6.36 -2.07
C HIS A 18 5.11 -5.14 -2.84
N GLU A 19 5.62 -4.93 -4.04
CA GLU A 19 5.12 -3.93 -4.99
C GLU A 19 3.77 -4.35 -5.54
N GLY A 20 3.02 -3.34 -5.96
CA GLY A 20 1.68 -3.50 -6.48
C GLY A 20 0.70 -2.49 -5.88
N LEU A 21 -0.58 -2.70 -6.21
CA LEU A 21 -1.67 -1.83 -5.79
C LEU A 21 -2.36 -2.40 -4.55
N TYR A 22 -2.32 -1.65 -3.46
CA TYR A 22 -3.02 -1.95 -2.22
C TYR A 22 -4.37 -1.23 -2.18
N GLU A 23 -5.44 -2.00 -2.06
CA GLU A 23 -6.82 -1.50 -2.05
C GLU A 23 -7.54 -1.88 -0.75
N PRO A 24 -8.47 -1.08 -0.25
CA PRO A 24 -9.24 -1.41 0.94
C PRO A 24 -10.04 -2.69 0.73
N SER A 25 -10.11 -3.52 1.78
CA SER A 25 -10.91 -4.74 1.76
C SER A 25 -12.41 -4.49 2.00
N CYS A 26 -12.85 -3.23 2.07
CA CYS A 26 -14.22 -2.83 2.38
C CYS A 26 -14.67 -1.65 1.51
N ILE A 27 -15.98 -1.51 1.30
CA ILE A 27 -16.58 -0.46 0.46
C ILE A 27 -16.46 0.94 1.09
N ALA A 28 -16.51 1.05 2.42
CA ALA A 28 -16.51 2.34 3.11
C ALA A 28 -15.25 3.21 2.87
N PHE A 29 -14.16 2.58 2.43
CA PHE A 29 -12.91 3.26 2.10
C PHE A 29 -12.55 3.13 0.62
N GLU A 30 -13.48 2.68 -0.22
CA GLU A 30 -13.30 2.53 -1.66
C GLU A 30 -12.80 3.87 -2.26
N GLY A 31 -11.53 3.88 -2.68
CA GLY A 31 -10.85 5.09 -3.15
C GLY A 31 -9.60 5.46 -2.36
N ASP A 32 -9.36 4.88 -1.19
CA ASP A 32 -8.12 5.02 -0.42
C ASP A 32 -7.11 3.91 -0.83
N ARG A 33 -6.23 4.21 -1.78
CA ARG A 33 -5.37 3.21 -2.45
C ARG A 33 -3.91 3.63 -2.43
N ILE A 34 -3.01 2.68 -2.21
CA ILE A 34 -1.56 2.91 -2.24
C ILE A 34 -0.92 2.00 -3.28
N ALA A 35 -0.28 2.59 -4.29
CA ALA A 35 0.57 1.88 -5.22
C ALA A 35 2.03 1.96 -4.75
N LEU A 36 2.73 0.83 -4.73
CA LEU A 36 4.18 0.74 -4.49
C LEU A 36 4.84 0.19 -5.76
N MET A 37 5.81 0.91 -6.32
CA MET A 37 6.48 0.52 -7.58
C MET A 37 7.88 1.15 -7.68
N ASP A 38 8.90 0.33 -7.91
CA ASP A 38 10.31 0.72 -8.05
C ASP A 38 10.79 1.67 -6.93
N GLY A 39 10.47 1.37 -5.67
CA GLY A 39 10.81 2.24 -4.54
C GLY A 39 10.08 3.59 -4.49
N ARG A 40 9.09 3.80 -5.37
CA ARG A 40 8.19 4.97 -5.37
C ARG A 40 6.80 4.58 -4.90
N PHE A 41 6.08 5.53 -4.30
CA PHE A 41 4.68 5.33 -3.95
C PHE A 41 3.78 6.40 -4.55
N GLU A 42 2.54 6.03 -4.78
CA GLU A 42 1.43 6.94 -5.02
C GLU A 42 0.28 6.56 -4.09
N TRP A 43 -0.15 7.51 -3.26
CA TRP A 43 -1.31 7.36 -2.40
C TRP A 43 -2.45 8.22 -2.92
N GLN A 44 -3.50 7.54 -3.39
CA GLN A 44 -4.73 8.14 -3.88
C GLN A 44 -5.81 8.07 -2.80
N ARG A 45 -6.59 9.15 -2.67
CA ARG A 45 -7.81 9.17 -1.85
C ARG A 45 -8.94 9.75 -2.68
N PHE A 46 -10.03 9.01 -2.77
CA PHE A 46 -11.21 9.36 -3.54
C PHE A 46 -12.48 9.10 -2.72
N THR A 47 -13.50 9.90 -2.96
CA THR A 47 -14.86 9.69 -2.46
C THR A 47 -15.83 10.28 -3.49
N ASP A 48 -16.97 9.63 -3.65
CA ASP A 48 -18.09 10.10 -4.45
C ASP A 48 -18.98 11.10 -3.68
N GLN A 49 -18.78 11.21 -2.36
CA GLN A 49 -19.51 12.16 -1.52
C GLN A 49 -19.07 13.60 -1.78
N ARG A 50 -20.05 14.48 -2.02
CA ARG A 50 -19.83 15.92 -2.14
C ARG A 50 -20.16 16.59 -0.83
N VAL A 51 -19.16 17.23 -0.22
CA VAL A 51 -19.34 18.04 0.99
C VAL A 51 -19.44 19.50 0.58
N VAL A 52 -20.41 20.20 1.17
CA VAL A 52 -20.65 21.62 0.97
C VAL A 52 -20.51 22.31 2.31
N ASP A 53 -19.85 23.46 2.37
CA ASP A 53 -19.74 24.28 3.57
C ASP A 53 -21.01 25.12 3.83
N ASP A 54 -21.04 25.85 4.95
CA ASP A 54 -22.17 26.69 5.35
C ASP A 54 -22.47 27.83 4.34
N ASP A 55 -21.49 28.19 3.49
CA ASP A 55 -21.63 29.20 2.43
C ASP A 55 -22.16 28.60 1.11
N GLY A 56 -22.39 27.28 1.03
CA GLY A 56 -22.80 26.62 -0.20
C GLY A 56 -21.64 26.28 -1.16
N LYS A 57 -20.38 26.36 -0.73
CA LYS A 57 -19.21 26.05 -1.57
C LYS A 57 -18.80 24.60 -1.45
N ILE A 58 -18.37 24.02 -2.56
CA ILE A 58 -17.86 22.65 -2.62
C ILE A 58 -16.51 22.58 -1.89
N VAL A 59 -16.43 21.70 -0.90
CA VAL A 59 -15.18 21.40 -0.18
C VAL A 59 -14.46 20.26 -0.90
N LYS A 60 -13.17 20.44 -1.21
CA LYS A 60 -12.33 19.35 -1.73
C LYS A 60 -12.17 18.28 -0.64
N PRO A 61 -12.62 17.02 -0.84
CA PRO A 61 -12.64 16.02 0.23
C PRO A 61 -11.25 15.64 0.77
N PHE A 62 -10.25 15.62 -0.11
CA PHE A 62 -8.88 15.22 0.23
C PHE A 62 -7.86 16.25 -0.31
N PRO A 63 -7.73 17.42 0.33
CA PRO A 63 -6.70 18.37 -0.05
C PRO A 63 -5.31 17.73 0.10
N GLY A 64 -4.42 18.01 -0.84
CA GLY A 64 -3.06 17.44 -0.85
C GLY A 64 -2.94 16.01 -1.38
N PHE A 65 -4.03 15.39 -1.88
CA PHE A 65 -3.99 14.11 -2.58
C PHE A 65 -4.10 14.28 -4.11
N PRO A 66 -3.47 13.40 -4.91
CA PRO A 66 -2.64 12.26 -4.48
C PRO A 66 -1.31 12.71 -3.87
N LYS A 67 -0.79 11.91 -2.93
CA LYS A 67 0.58 12.07 -2.39
C LYS A 67 1.52 11.13 -3.12
N THR A 68 2.68 11.62 -3.54
CA THR A 68 3.70 10.81 -4.22
C THR A 68 5.06 10.99 -3.54
N GLY A 69 5.92 9.99 -3.70
CA GLY A 69 7.28 10.05 -3.15
C GLY A 69 8.03 8.73 -3.24
N THR A 70 8.94 8.52 -2.30
CA THR A 70 9.74 7.29 -2.18
C THR A 70 9.32 6.48 -0.97
N TYR A 71 9.52 5.17 -1.03
CA TYR A 71 9.29 4.30 0.12
C TYR A 71 10.50 3.40 0.40
N LYS A 72 10.59 2.95 1.66
CA LYS A 72 11.51 1.89 2.08
C LYS A 72 10.78 0.91 2.98
N LEU A 73 10.98 -0.38 2.75
CA LEU A 73 10.49 -1.44 3.61
C LEU A 73 11.63 -1.94 4.50
N MET A 74 11.49 -1.78 5.82
CA MET A 74 12.49 -2.18 6.81
C MET A 74 11.82 -3.00 7.91
N SER A 75 12.15 -4.29 8.00
CA SER A 75 11.60 -5.19 9.04
C SER A 75 10.07 -5.16 9.16
N GLY A 76 9.37 -5.08 8.03
CA GLY A 76 7.90 -5.00 7.98
C GLY A 76 7.33 -3.60 8.20
N GLN A 77 8.14 -2.58 8.51
CA GLN A 77 7.71 -1.19 8.54
C GLN A 77 7.93 -0.53 7.17
N LEU A 78 6.89 0.09 6.64
CA LEU A 78 6.93 0.87 5.41
C LEU A 78 7.07 2.35 5.75
N GLU A 79 8.23 2.90 5.43
CA GLU A 79 8.51 4.33 5.52
C GLU A 79 8.16 5.00 4.21
N LEU A 80 7.32 6.04 4.26
CA LEU A 80 6.92 6.85 3.10
C LEU A 80 7.43 8.28 3.26
N VAL A 81 8.17 8.76 2.26
CA VAL A 81 8.69 10.14 2.22
C VAL A 81 8.21 10.80 0.94
N THR A 82 7.44 11.88 1.07
CA THR A 82 6.87 12.60 -0.09
C THR A 82 7.97 13.28 -0.91
N ALA A 83 7.63 13.69 -2.14
CA ALA A 83 8.53 14.51 -2.97
C ALA A 83 8.96 15.84 -2.31
N GLY A 84 8.19 16.33 -1.33
CA GLY A 84 8.52 17.50 -0.51
C GLY A 84 9.37 17.18 0.74
N ASN A 85 9.94 15.98 0.85
CA ASN A 85 10.67 15.47 2.01
C ASN A 85 9.86 15.42 3.33
N GLU A 86 8.53 15.34 3.23
CA GLU A 86 7.65 15.08 4.37
C GLU A 86 7.63 13.57 4.64
N ARG A 87 7.97 13.15 5.86
CA ARG A 87 7.77 11.76 6.32
C ARG A 87 6.31 11.58 6.74
N LEU A 88 5.62 10.62 6.12
CA LEU A 88 4.23 10.30 6.47
C LEU A 88 4.16 9.35 7.67
N ASP A 89 2.95 9.15 8.19
CA ASP A 89 2.66 8.20 9.27
C ASP A 89 3.20 6.80 9.00
N ASN A 90 3.48 6.06 10.08
CA ASN A 90 4.02 4.71 9.98
C ASN A 90 3.00 3.73 9.41
N TRP A 91 3.41 3.03 8.36
CA TRP A 91 2.70 1.91 7.77
C TRP A 91 3.43 0.61 8.06
N PHE A 92 2.69 -0.50 8.14
CA PHE A 92 3.22 -1.81 8.46
C PHE A 92 2.72 -2.83 7.45
N MET A 93 3.64 -3.59 6.89
CA MET A 93 3.35 -4.67 5.97
C MET A 93 3.23 -5.98 6.75
N VAL A 94 2.08 -6.64 6.59
CA VAL A 94 1.77 -7.91 7.25
C VAL A 94 1.38 -8.93 6.20
N LYS A 95 1.91 -10.16 6.32
CA LYS A 95 1.47 -11.30 5.54
C LYS A 95 0.54 -12.18 6.36
N LYS A 96 -0.67 -12.44 5.86
CA LYS A 96 -1.64 -13.35 6.48
C LYS A 96 -2.33 -14.15 5.38
N ASP A 97 -2.43 -15.46 5.57
CA ASP A 97 -3.11 -16.38 4.65
C ASP A 97 -2.60 -16.27 3.20
N GLY A 98 -1.28 -16.10 3.03
CA GLY A 98 -0.62 -15.94 1.74
C GLY A 98 -0.70 -14.53 1.15
N GLN A 99 -1.47 -13.62 1.75
CA GLN A 99 -1.75 -12.29 1.22
C GLN A 99 -0.98 -11.19 1.96
N ASN A 100 -0.55 -10.17 1.23
CA ASN A 100 0.08 -8.97 1.81
C ASN A 100 -0.97 -7.90 2.12
N TYR A 101 -0.80 -7.27 3.28
CA TYR A 101 -1.62 -6.16 3.76
C TYR A 101 -0.74 -4.99 4.19
N LEU A 102 -1.19 -3.77 3.90
CA LEU A 102 -0.69 -2.55 4.50
C LEU A 102 -1.64 -2.09 5.61
N LEU A 103 -1.07 -1.91 6.79
CA LEU A 103 -1.77 -1.53 8.00
C LEU A 103 -1.25 -0.17 8.47
N THR A 104 -2.16 0.69 8.92
CA THR A 104 -1.80 1.84 9.75
C THR A 104 -1.24 1.37 11.10
N ALA A 105 -0.55 2.24 11.84
CA ALA A 105 -0.06 1.91 13.19
C ALA A 105 -1.15 1.34 14.11
N LYS A 106 -2.36 1.93 14.13
CA LYS A 106 -3.49 1.45 14.95
C LYS A 106 -3.94 0.05 14.54
N GLN A 107 -4.05 -0.20 13.23
CA GLN A 107 -4.43 -1.52 12.70
C GLN A 107 -3.35 -2.56 13.01
N HIS A 108 -2.07 -2.20 12.89
CA HIS A 108 -0.96 -3.09 13.22
C HIS A 108 -0.95 -3.47 14.70
N THR A 109 -1.10 -2.52 15.62
CA THR A 109 -1.22 -2.83 17.07
C THR A 109 -2.39 -3.78 17.34
N THR A 110 -3.53 -3.55 16.70
CA THR A 110 -4.70 -4.44 16.83
C THR A 110 -4.41 -5.83 16.31
N PHE A 111 -3.72 -5.94 15.17
CA PHE A 111 -3.31 -7.21 14.58
C PHE A 111 -2.34 -7.97 15.49
N ILE A 112 -1.31 -7.33 16.03
CA ILE A 112 -0.36 -7.97 16.96
C ILE A 112 -1.06 -8.50 18.22
N ASN A 113 -2.01 -7.74 18.77
CA ASN A 113 -2.68 -8.11 20.01
C ASN A 113 -3.75 -9.21 19.83
N SER A 114 -4.36 -9.32 18.65
CA SER A 114 -5.52 -10.19 18.44
C SER A 114 -5.37 -11.23 17.34
N GLY A 115 -4.35 -11.11 16.49
CA GLY A 115 -4.20 -11.89 15.26
C GLY A 115 -5.24 -11.58 14.16
N LYS A 116 -6.14 -10.60 14.41
CA LYS A 116 -7.23 -10.24 13.49
C LYS A 116 -6.85 -9.02 12.66
N LEU A 117 -7.15 -9.09 11.36
CA LEU A 117 -7.03 -7.95 10.47
C LEU A 117 -8.23 -7.02 10.66
N HIS A 118 -7.99 -5.72 10.45
CA HIS A 118 -9.07 -4.75 10.31
C HIS A 118 -9.85 -5.04 9.02
N GLU A 119 -11.17 -4.91 9.06
CA GLU A 119 -12.05 -5.20 7.91
C GLU A 119 -11.72 -4.35 6.67
N CYS A 120 -11.22 -3.14 6.89
CA CYS A 120 -10.77 -2.20 5.85
C CYS A 120 -9.25 -2.14 5.68
N ALA A 121 -8.49 -3.16 6.11
CA ALA A 121 -7.05 -3.22 5.84
C ALA A 121 -6.79 -3.16 4.32
N LEU A 122 -5.75 -2.43 3.92
CA LEU A 122 -5.37 -2.35 2.52
C LEU A 122 -4.71 -3.67 2.11
N ARG A 123 -5.28 -4.37 1.14
CA ARG A 123 -4.85 -5.66 0.66
C ARG A 123 -4.19 -5.50 -0.71
N LEU A 124 -3.06 -6.16 -0.93
CA LEU A 124 -2.45 -6.23 -2.26
C LEU A 124 -3.46 -6.83 -3.25
N SER A 125 -3.71 -6.16 -4.36
CA SER A 125 -4.73 -6.56 -5.35
C SER A 125 -4.11 -7.02 -6.67
N LYS A 126 -3.00 -6.40 -7.08
CA LYS A 126 -2.29 -6.58 -8.35
C LYS A 126 -0.83 -6.22 -8.16
#